data_AF-A0A9D9X0K9-F1
#
_entry.id   AF-A0A9D9X0K9-F1
#
_cell.length_a   1.000
_cell.length_b   1.000
_cell.length_c   1.000
_cell.angle_alpha   90.00
_cell.angle_beta   90.00
_cell.angle_gamma   90.00
#
_symmetry.space_group_name_H-M   'P 1'
#
loop_
_entity.id
_entity.type
_entity.pdbx_description
1 polymer ?
#
loop_
_entity_poly.entity_id
_entity_poly.type
_entity_poly.pdbx_seq_one_letter_code
_entity_poly.pdbx_strand_id
1 'polypeptide(L)'
;MYFVAAIGILTIGLSIVMIVNPQSFSRGILRFSEKPHFHVAEIATRLLFGAVFLYFASETMLPTLIKILGGGLLAVGLFLIVIGPKRHTEFAERSATFTGVFRPAGLFSLVFGVFLIYISFNS
;
A
#
# COMPACT_ATOMS: atom_id res chain seq x y z
N MET A 1 7.49 -10.77 -13.38
CA MET A 1 6.91 -11.73 -12.38
C MET A 1 7.34 -11.51 -10.93
N TYR A 2 8.58 -11.79 -10.49
CA TYR A 2 8.97 -11.82 -9.06
C TYR A 2 8.70 -10.54 -8.25
N PHE A 3 8.71 -9.36 -8.87
CA PHE A 3 8.42 -8.09 -8.20
C PHE A 3 6.97 -7.97 -7.73
N VAL A 4 6.01 -8.44 -8.52
CA VAL A 4 4.58 -8.42 -8.15
C VAL A 4 4.33 -9.39 -7.00
N ALA A 5 4.95 -10.57 -7.04
CA ALA A 5 4.95 -11.52 -5.92
C ALA A 5 5.58 -10.93 -4.65
N ALA A 6 6.71 -10.22 -4.75
CA ALA A 6 7.34 -9.55 -3.61
C ALA A 6 6.42 -8.50 -2.97
N ILE A 7 5.70 -7.73 -3.78
CA ILE A 7 4.69 -6.75 -3.29
C ILE A 7 3.51 -7.48 -2.62
N GLY A 8 3.08 -8.62 -3.17
CA GLY A 8 2.08 -9.48 -2.53
C GLY A 8 2.52 -9.99 -1.16
N ILE A 9 3.76 -10.46 -1.02
CA ILE A 9 4.35 -10.92 0.25
C ILE A 9 4.41 -9.76 1.27
N LEU A 10 4.88 -8.58 0.85
CA LEU A 10 4.91 -7.39 1.70
C LEU A 10 3.51 -7.01 2.18
N THR A 11 2.51 -7.08 1.28
CA THR A 11 1.11 -6.81 1.62
C THR A 11 0.61 -7.79 2.67
N ILE A 12 0.84 -9.10 2.50
CA ILE A 12 0.46 -10.13 3.48
C ILE A 12 1.11 -9.87 4.84
N GLY A 13 2.41 -9.54 4.87
CA GLY A 13 3.11 -9.24 6.11
C GLY A 13 2.48 -8.08 6.87
N LEU A 14 2.17 -6.98 6.18
CA LEU A 14 1.48 -5.83 6.77
C LEU A 14 0.07 -6.19 7.23
N SER A 15 -0.67 -6.96 6.44
CA SER A 15 -2.02 -7.44 6.78
C SER A 15 -2.04 -8.27 8.06
N ILE A 16 -1.08 -9.18 8.25
CA ILE A 16 -0.96 -9.98 9.47
C ILE A 16 -0.76 -9.07 10.69
N VAL A 17 0.11 -8.07 10.60
CA VAL A 17 0.34 -7.11 11.68
C VAL A 17 -0.96 -6.33 12.01
N MET A 18 -1.70 -5.90 10.98
CA MET A 18 -2.99 -5.22 11.15
C MET A 18 -4.06 -6.09 11.83
N ILE A 19 -4.10 -7.38 11.53
CA ILE A 19 -5.07 -8.34 12.09
C ILE A 19 -4.72 -8.67 13.55
N VAL A 20 -3.47 -9.09 13.78
CA VAL A 20 -3.00 -9.60 15.09
C VAL A 20 -2.95 -8.48 16.11
N ASN A 21 -2.37 -7.32 15.74
CA ASN A 21 -2.20 -6.20 16.66
C ASN A 21 -2.44 -4.84 15.97
N PRO A 22 -3.71 -4.44 15.80
CA PRO A 22 -4.06 -3.17 15.16
C PRO A 22 -3.54 -1.95 15.94
N GLN A 23 -3.34 -2.08 17.26
CA GLN A 23 -2.79 -1.01 18.11
C GLN A 23 -1.29 -0.82 17.85
N SER A 24 -0.54 -1.91 17.63
CA SER A 24 0.86 -1.84 17.23
C SER A 24 1.01 -1.20 15.85
N PHE A 25 0.13 -1.58 14.90
CA PHE A 25 0.09 -0.98 13.56
C PHE A 25 -0.22 0.53 13.62
N SER A 26 -1.23 0.93 14.39
CA SER A 26 -1.58 2.34 14.64
C SER A 26 -0.39 3.14 15.18
N ARG A 27 0.30 2.63 16.22
CA ARG A 27 1.51 3.27 16.76
C ARG A 27 2.65 3.35 15.75
N GLY A 28 2.74 2.35 14.86
CA GLY A 28 3.68 2.37 13.73
C GLY A 28 3.38 3.51 12.76
N ILE A 29 2.11 3.70 12.39
CA ILE A 29 1.68 4.83 11.53
C ILE A 29 2.01 6.16 12.20
N LEU A 30 1.69 6.34 13.47
CA LEU A 30 2.00 7.57 14.23
C LEU A 30 3.51 7.88 14.21
N ARG A 31 4.35 6.90 14.61
CA ARG A 31 5.81 7.06 14.58
C ARG A 31 6.37 7.31 13.18
N PHE A 32 5.71 6.78 12.15
CA PHE A 32 6.11 7.00 10.77
C PHE A 32 5.70 8.40 10.29
N SER A 33 4.51 8.86 10.68
CA SER A 33 3.96 10.19 10.38
C SER A 33 4.78 11.34 11.00
N GLU A 34 5.36 11.11 12.18
CA GLU A 34 6.22 12.08 12.87
C GLU A 34 7.58 12.30 12.17
N LYS A 35 7.96 11.46 11.19
CA LYS A 35 9.25 11.61 10.51
C LYS A 35 9.21 12.72 9.45
N PRO A 36 10.22 13.59 9.36
CA PRO A 36 10.26 14.69 8.39
C PRO A 36 10.26 14.23 6.92
N HIS A 37 10.71 13.00 6.65
CA HIS A 37 10.74 12.40 5.31
C HIS A 37 9.52 11.52 5.00
N PHE A 38 8.54 11.44 5.90
CA PHE A 38 7.35 10.60 5.75
C PHE A 38 6.63 10.87 4.44
N HIS A 39 6.30 12.13 4.20
CA HIS A 39 5.51 12.53 3.05
C HIS A 39 6.21 12.24 1.71
N VAL A 40 7.52 12.50 1.64
CA VAL A 40 8.31 12.22 0.44
C VAL A 40 8.49 10.72 0.22
N ALA A 41 8.73 9.94 1.29
CA ALA A 41 8.84 8.48 1.18
C ALA A 41 7.51 7.82 0.77
N GLU A 42 6.40 8.29 1.33
CA GLU A 42 5.04 7.90 0.99
C GLU A 42 4.75 8.13 -0.50
N ILE A 43 5.07 9.32 -1.03
CA ILE A 43 4.92 9.64 -2.45
C ILE A 43 5.85 8.78 -3.30
N ALA A 44 7.14 8.72 -2.96
CA ALA A 44 8.15 8.00 -3.73
C ALA A 44 7.82 6.50 -3.83
N THR A 45 7.41 5.86 -2.73
CA THR A 45 7.01 4.45 -2.74
C THR A 45 5.78 4.20 -3.60
N ARG A 46 4.76 5.08 -3.55
CA ARG A 46 3.55 4.97 -4.39
C ARG A 46 3.86 5.16 -5.87
N LEU A 47 4.69 6.14 -6.21
CA LEU A 47 5.12 6.35 -7.59
C LEU A 47 5.96 5.18 -8.10
N LEU A 48 6.91 4.69 -7.29
CA LEU A 48 7.75 3.55 -7.63
C LEU A 48 6.94 2.28 -7.84
N PHE A 49 6.08 1.91 -6.88
CA PHE A 49 5.24 0.71 -7.02
C PHE A 49 4.23 0.84 -8.15
N GLY A 50 3.66 2.04 -8.36
CA GLY A 50 2.76 2.32 -9.49
C GLY A 50 3.45 2.13 -10.84
N ALA A 51 4.67 2.65 -10.99
CA ALA A 51 5.47 2.48 -12.20
C ALA A 51 5.89 1.01 -12.42
N VAL A 52 6.32 0.31 -11.36
CA VAL A 52 6.65 -1.12 -11.41
C VAL A 52 5.43 -1.94 -11.84
N PHE A 53 4.25 -1.67 -11.29
CA PHE A 53 3.01 -2.34 -11.71
C PHE A 53 2.70 -2.08 -13.18
N LEU A 54 2.76 -0.84 -13.66
CA LEU A 54 2.51 -0.56 -15.08
C LEU A 54 3.53 -1.22 -16.01
N TYR A 55 4.80 -1.26 -15.62
CA TYR A 55 5.88 -1.86 -16.41
C TYR A 55 5.72 -3.38 -16.54
N PHE A 56 5.44 -4.07 -15.42
CA PHE A 56 5.28 -5.52 -15.42
C PHE A 56 3.86 -6.00 -15.71
N ALA A 57 2.91 -5.10 -15.97
CA ALA A 57 1.51 -5.47 -16.14
C ALA A 57 1.31 -6.50 -17.26
N SER A 58 2.01 -6.38 -18.39
CA SER A 58 1.92 -7.30 -19.52
C SER A 58 2.44 -8.71 -19.23
N GLU A 59 3.22 -8.89 -18.16
CA GLU A 59 3.75 -10.19 -17.71
C GLU A 59 2.90 -10.80 -16.57
N THR A 60 1.65 -10.36 -16.41
CA THR A 60 0.72 -10.89 -15.42
C THR A 60 -0.54 -11.42 -16.09
N MET A 61 -1.21 -12.39 -15.46
CA MET A 61 -2.43 -13.00 -16.01
C MET A 61 -3.55 -11.97 -16.26
N LEU A 62 -3.59 -10.92 -15.45
CA LEU A 62 -4.62 -9.87 -15.49
C LEU A 62 -3.95 -8.50 -15.71
N PRO A 63 -3.43 -8.23 -16.91
CA PRO A 63 -2.68 -7.01 -17.21
C PRO A 63 -3.54 -5.76 -16.99
N THR A 64 -4.84 -5.82 -17.28
CA THR A 64 -5.77 -4.71 -17.04
C THR A 64 -5.90 -4.38 -15.57
N LEU A 65 -5.99 -5.38 -14.69
CA LEU A 65 -6.10 -5.16 -13.24
C LEU A 65 -4.83 -4.54 -12.68
N ILE A 66 -3.66 -5.08 -13.03
CA ILE A 66 -2.38 -4.53 -12.59
C ILE A 66 -2.17 -3.11 -13.11
N LYS A 67 -2.62 -2.79 -14.34
CA LYS A 67 -2.61 -1.42 -14.86
C LYS A 67 -3.50 -0.47 -14.06
N ILE A 68 -4.71 -0.90 -13.70
CA ILE A 68 -5.62 -0.09 -12.87
C ILE A 68 -5.00 0.17 -11.49
N LEU A 69 -4.42 -0.85 -10.87
CA LEU A 69 -3.73 -0.71 -9.57
C LEU A 69 -2.52 0.21 -9.66
N GLY A 70 -1.67 0.02 -10.69
CA GLY A 70 -0.49 0.85 -10.91
C GLY A 70 -0.85 2.31 -11.18
N GLY A 71 -1.81 2.54 -12.08
CA GLY A 71 -2.34 3.87 -12.36
C GLY A 71 -2.97 4.54 -11.13
N GLY A 72 -3.70 3.77 -10.31
CA GLY A 72 -4.26 4.23 -9.05
C GLY A 72 -3.18 4.68 -8.06
N LEU A 73 -2.11 3.89 -7.91
CA LEU A 73 -0.96 4.26 -7.06
C LEU A 73 -0.28 5.54 -7.54
N LEU A 74 -0.11 5.70 -8.86
CA LEU A 74 0.44 6.93 -9.44
C LEU A 74 -0.48 8.13 -9.17
N ALA A 75 -1.78 7.98 -9.38
CA ALA A 75 -2.76 9.04 -9.15
C ALA A 75 -2.76 9.49 -7.67
N VAL A 76 -2.73 8.54 -6.73
CA VAL A 76 -2.62 8.84 -5.29
C VAL A 76 -1.30 9.52 -4.97
N GLY A 77 -0.17 9.05 -5.53
CA GLY A 77 1.14 9.68 -5.34
C GLY A 77 1.16 11.13 -5.81
N LEU A 78 0.59 11.42 -6.99
CA LEU A 78 0.47 12.77 -7.52
C LEU A 78 -0.48 13.64 -6.68
N PHE A 79 -1.60 13.08 -6.23
CA PHE A 79 -2.54 13.79 -5.36
C PHE A 79 -1.92 14.20 -4.03
N LEU A 80 -1.06 13.35 -3.46
CA LEU A 80 -0.32 13.66 -2.23
C LEU A 80 0.65 14.84 -2.42
N ILE A 81 1.28 14.98 -3.59
CA ILE A 81 2.11 16.15 -3.92
C ILE A 81 1.28 17.44 -3.83
N VAL A 82 0.01 17.40 -4.26
CA VAL A 82 -0.89 18.57 -4.24
C VAL A 82 -1.38 18.91 -2.82
N ILE A 83 -1.67 17.90 -1.99
CA ILE A 83 -2.16 18.10 -0.61
C ILE A 83 -1.09 18.75 0.29
N GLY A 84 0.16 18.32 0.14
CA GLY A 84 1.29 18.74 0.96
C GLY A 84 1.38 18.03 2.33
N PRO A 85 2.54 18.14 3.00
CA PRO A 85 2.87 17.30 4.15
C PRO A 85 2.00 17.55 5.37
N LYS A 86 1.63 18.81 5.66
CA LYS A 86 0.87 19.17 6.88
C LYS A 86 -0.49 18.48 6.95
N ARG A 87 -1.28 18.58 5.86
CA ARG A 87 -2.61 17.97 5.77
C ARG A 87 -2.54 16.45 5.73
N HIS A 88 -1.45 15.90 5.22
CA HIS A 88 -1.23 14.45 5.16
C HIS A 88 -0.87 13.86 6.52
N THR A 89 -0.05 14.55 7.32
CA THR A 89 0.24 14.20 8.72
C THR A 89 -1.04 14.24 9.57
N GLU A 90 -1.85 15.30 9.48
CA GLU A 90 -3.15 15.38 10.17
C GLU A 90 -4.10 14.23 9.79
N PHE A 91 -4.10 13.83 8.52
CA PHE A 91 -4.87 12.68 8.06
C PHE A 91 -4.35 11.37 8.67
N ALA A 92 -3.04 11.16 8.70
CA ALA A 92 -2.43 9.95 9.26
C ALA A 92 -2.70 9.82 10.77
N GLU A 93 -2.60 10.91 11.53
CA GLU A 93 -2.94 10.96 12.95
C GLU A 93 -4.42 10.60 13.18
N ARG A 94 -5.31 11.18 12.38
CA ARG A 94 -6.74 10.87 12.45
C ARG A 94 -7.05 9.43 12.04
N SER A 95 -6.35 8.89 11.05
CA SER A 95 -6.49 7.48 10.67
C SER A 95 -6.01 6.53 11.76
N ALA A 96 -4.95 6.89 12.49
CA ALA A 96 -4.41 6.07 13.58
C ALA A 96 -5.41 5.88 14.74
N THR A 97 -6.34 6.80 14.96
CA THR A 97 -7.37 6.66 15.99
C THR A 97 -8.47 5.63 15.64
N PHE A 98 -8.62 5.25 14.37
CA PHE A 98 -9.64 4.29 13.92
C PHE A 98 -9.17 2.83 13.95
N THR A 99 -8.69 2.36 15.11
CA THR A 99 -8.13 1.00 15.23
C THR A 99 -9.12 -0.13 14.95
N GLY A 100 -10.42 0.13 15.04
CA GLY A 100 -11.48 -0.84 14.72
C GLY A 100 -11.55 -1.22 13.24
N VAL A 101 -11.11 -0.33 12.33
CA VAL A 101 -11.17 -0.55 10.88
C VAL A 101 -9.95 -1.35 10.38
N PHE A 102 -8.86 -1.39 11.14
CA PHE A 102 -7.64 -2.08 10.72
C PHE A 102 -7.78 -3.60 10.63
N ARG A 103 -8.60 -4.24 11.46
CA ARG A 103 -8.83 -5.69 11.37
C ARG A 103 -9.54 -6.12 10.08
N PRO A 104 -10.71 -5.55 9.72
CA PRO A 104 -11.37 -5.90 8.47
C PRO A 104 -10.53 -5.48 7.24
N ALA A 105 -9.85 -4.33 7.29
CA ALA A 105 -8.94 -3.90 6.23
C ALA A 105 -7.72 -4.85 6.09
N GLY A 106 -7.19 -5.34 7.21
CA GLY A 106 -6.14 -6.34 7.26
C GLY A 106 -6.58 -7.66 6.61
N LEU A 107 -7.78 -8.13 6.91
CA LEU A 107 -8.33 -9.35 6.30
C LEU A 107 -8.51 -9.20 4.78
N PHE A 108 -9.06 -8.07 4.33
CA PHE A 108 -9.22 -7.78 2.90
C PHE A 108 -7.87 -7.70 2.18
N SER A 109 -6.91 -6.97 2.76
CA SER A 109 -5.56 -6.86 2.19
C SER A 109 -4.79 -8.17 2.20
N LEU A 110 -5.05 -9.08 3.15
CA LEU A 110 -4.46 -10.41 3.17
C LEU A 110 -4.92 -11.24 1.98
N VAL A 111 -6.24 -11.29 1.73
CA VAL A 111 -6.82 -11.97 0.57
C VAL A 111 -6.26 -11.36 -0.73
N PHE A 112 -6.18 -10.04 -0.78
CA PHE A 112 -5.62 -9.32 -1.92
C PHE A 112 -4.14 -9.63 -2.16
N GLY A 113 -3.32 -9.71 -1.10
CA GLY A 113 -1.91 -10.06 -1.20
C GLY A 113 -1.68 -11.49 -1.70
N VAL A 114 -2.46 -12.46 -1.22
CA VAL A 114 -2.44 -13.84 -1.75
C VAL A 114 -2.87 -13.87 -3.21
N PHE A 115 -3.89 -13.10 -3.56
CA PHE A 115 -4.36 -12.97 -4.94
C PHE A 115 -3.28 -12.40 -5.87
N LEU A 116 -2.55 -11.36 -5.45
CA LEU A 116 -1.43 -10.79 -6.21
C LEU A 116 -0.32 -11.81 -6.49
N ILE A 117 0.00 -12.66 -5.50
CA ILE A 117 0.97 -13.75 -5.68
C ILE A 117 0.44 -14.76 -6.69
N TYR A 118 -0.82 -15.17 -6.57
CA TYR A 118 -1.44 -16.15 -7.46
C TYR A 118 -1.39 -15.72 -8.94
N ILE A 119 -1.79 -14.49 -9.24
CA ILE A 119 -1.77 -13.95 -10.62
C ILE A 119 -0.36 -13.69 -11.15
N SER A 120 0.63 -13.59 -10.27
CA SER A 120 2.03 -13.39 -10.64
C SER A 120 2.73 -14.69 -11.02
N PHE A 121 2.30 -15.84 -10.48
CA PHE A 121 2.94 -17.14 -10.75
C PHE A 121 2.25 -17.95 -11.85
N ASN A 122 0.97 -17.70 -12.11
CA ASN A 122 0.21 -18.40 -13.16
C ASN A 122 0.19 -17.61 -14.50
N SER A 123 1.12 -16.67 -14.66
CA SER A 123 1.19 -15.78 -15.83
C SER A 123 2.04 -16.32 -16.98
#